data_AF-A0A661VGD7-F1
#
_entry.id   AF-A0A661VGD7-F1
#
_cell.length_a   1.000
_cell.length_b   1.000
_cell.length_c   1.000
_cell.angle_alpha   90.00
_cell.angle_beta   90.00
_cell.angle_gamma   90.00
#
_symmetry.space_group_name_H-M   'P 1'
#
loop_
_entity.id
_entity.type
_entity.pdbx_description
1 polymer ?
#
loop_
_entity_poly.entity_id
_entity_poly.type
_entity_poly.pdbx_seq_one_letter_code
_entity_poly.pdbx_strand_id
1 'polypeptide(L)'
;IPARFELPYFRMSYPDEKMEISVDGRISSLDFIPLIWQDVVSAQGKGNVNLTIGGTLSSPSLSGVAEFKSLLFQYLPSAIYLKETELTAVFNGQSLIIDHMSGFLNDGTYTVSGRITFKGFRPENLDVNGSWSSSLFYQPSLYTLRCSGDVSLKGSFQLPILTGTVTIDEFRYSQSWSDILAKFLSPSPETRAIVIFNSPLLRGMELDLDVQAPGRVLVDAGIASVEASFNGKVRGPLNRFVFVGESNIASGELVYLNHKFKIVEGHIENVDRFRFNPKYVIVAETERPIRGVNLRDVDGNLRVRDIDVTITLSGTLDQPSPPILSARVLNAEPGEEYELDSEDIISILTTGRTGSFTFAQVGDLSYAAADIFRRRAESYLGGFVAGLLGFKEFEIEFAPSDIEETKLLFTKEFSPRWSLTYSSTLQLHSEPRIEVEYQISDHLAITGERTEQGKYGIDLKLEYEFK
;
A
#
# COMPACT_ATOMS: atom_id res chain seq x y z
N ILE A 1 -14.18 30.49 28.30
CA ILE A 1 -15.50 30.67 28.96
C ILE A 1 -15.66 29.51 29.92
N PRO A 2 -15.69 29.71 31.25
CA PRO A 2 -15.72 28.57 32.16
C PRO A 2 -17.13 27.97 32.11
N ALA A 3 -17.22 26.69 31.74
CA ALA A 3 -18.42 25.92 32.05
C ALA A 3 -18.59 25.94 33.57
N ARG A 4 -19.69 26.50 34.07
CA ARG A 4 -19.98 26.56 35.50
C ARG A 4 -20.57 25.20 35.89
N PHE A 5 -19.69 24.26 36.21
CA PHE A 5 -20.09 23.03 36.87
C PHE A 5 -20.25 23.35 38.37
N GLU A 6 -21.49 23.56 38.82
CA GLU A 6 -21.78 23.48 40.26
C GLU A 6 -21.75 21.99 40.63
N LEU A 7 -20.57 21.51 41.02
CA LEU A 7 -20.41 20.17 41.55
C LEU A 7 -20.89 20.18 43.01
N PRO A 8 -21.98 19.49 43.37
CA PRO A 8 -22.32 19.28 44.77
C PRO A 8 -21.18 18.52 45.46
N TYR A 9 -20.90 18.88 46.72
CA TYR A 9 -19.83 18.35 47.54
C TYR A 9 -19.56 16.84 47.32
N PHE A 10 -18.36 16.51 46.82
CA PHE A 10 -17.89 15.13 46.76
C PHE A 10 -17.49 14.66 48.17
N ARG A 11 -18.29 13.80 48.78
CA ARG A 11 -17.76 12.83 49.75
C ARG A 11 -17.35 11.59 48.98
N MET A 12 -16.09 11.15 49.12
CA MET A 12 -15.69 9.80 48.69
C MET A 12 -16.56 8.80 49.47
N SER A 13 -17.53 8.24 48.77
CA SER A 13 -18.47 7.24 49.25
C SER A 13 -17.96 5.86 48.84
N TYR A 14 -18.16 4.88 49.71
CA TYR A 14 -17.70 3.50 49.52
C TYR A 14 -18.28 2.90 48.21
N PRO A 15 -17.59 1.94 47.55
CA PRO A 15 -17.98 1.41 46.23
C PRO A 15 -19.43 0.91 46.10
N ASP A 16 -20.07 0.55 47.22
CA ASP A 16 -21.39 -0.08 47.29
C ASP A 16 -22.50 0.81 47.88
N GLU A 17 -22.21 2.07 48.21
CA GLU A 17 -23.25 3.01 48.60
C GLU A 17 -24.05 3.47 47.37
N LYS A 18 -25.37 3.56 47.53
CA LYS A 18 -26.24 4.09 46.49
C LYS A 18 -26.04 5.59 46.37
N MET A 19 -25.77 6.05 45.16
CA MET A 19 -25.69 7.46 44.80
C MET A 19 -26.85 7.84 43.88
N GLU A 20 -27.24 9.10 43.94
CA GLU A 20 -28.10 9.73 42.95
C GLU A 20 -27.55 11.13 42.67
N ILE A 21 -27.16 11.36 41.42
CA ILE A 21 -26.59 12.62 40.95
C ILE A 21 -27.41 13.05 39.73
N SER A 22 -28.06 14.21 39.80
CA SER A 22 -28.78 14.77 38.66
C SER A 22 -28.00 15.93 38.07
N VAL A 23 -27.87 15.92 36.75
CA VAL A 23 -27.21 16.93 35.92
C VAL A 23 -28.25 17.47 34.96
N ASP A 24 -28.61 18.74 35.14
CA ASP A 24 -29.40 19.50 34.18
C ASP A 24 -28.54 20.69 33.73
N GLY A 25 -28.22 20.75 32.44
CA GLY A 25 -27.31 21.78 31.96
C GLY A 25 -27.39 22.01 30.46
N ARG A 26 -27.19 23.28 30.09
CA ARG A 26 -26.93 23.69 28.71
C ARG A 26 -25.42 23.75 28.48
N ILE A 27 -24.93 22.89 27.60
CA ILE A 27 -23.53 22.84 27.18
C ILE A 27 -23.34 23.88 26.07
N SER A 28 -22.45 24.85 26.31
CA SER A 28 -22.15 25.93 25.36
C SER A 28 -20.85 25.71 24.58
N SER A 29 -20.01 24.76 25.03
CA SER A 29 -18.81 24.31 24.34
C SER A 29 -18.44 22.88 24.78
N LEU A 30 -17.78 22.13 23.90
CA LEU A 30 -17.28 20.77 24.11
C LEU A 30 -15.74 20.69 24.16
N ASP A 31 -15.06 21.83 24.38
CA ASP A 31 -13.58 21.90 24.43
C ASP A 31 -12.94 21.01 25.52
N PHE A 32 -13.74 20.45 26.44
CA PHE A 32 -13.28 19.50 27.45
C PHE A 32 -13.14 18.06 26.93
N ILE A 33 -13.76 17.70 25.80
CA ILE A 33 -13.72 16.33 25.27
C ILE A 33 -12.28 15.87 25.00
N PRO A 34 -11.39 16.67 24.37
CA PRO A 34 -9.98 16.30 24.22
C PRO A 34 -9.25 16.02 25.55
N LEU A 35 -9.71 16.58 26.68
CA LEU A 35 -9.09 16.35 28.00
C LEU A 35 -9.40 14.96 28.58
N ILE A 36 -10.55 14.40 28.21
CA ILE A 36 -11.02 13.08 28.68
C ILE A 36 -10.83 11.99 27.64
N TRP A 37 -10.74 12.34 26.35
CA TRP A 37 -10.53 11.43 25.24
C TRP A 37 -9.41 11.95 24.34
N GLN A 38 -8.21 11.43 24.60
CA GLN A 38 -6.96 11.94 24.01
C GLN A 38 -6.86 11.81 22.49
N ASP A 39 -7.68 10.94 21.87
CA ASP A 39 -7.71 10.75 20.42
C ASP A 39 -8.56 11.82 19.70
N VAL A 40 -9.33 12.62 20.44
CA VAL A 40 -10.16 13.70 19.90
C VAL A 40 -9.36 15.00 19.87
N VAL A 41 -9.23 15.61 18.70
CA VAL A 41 -8.44 16.84 18.53
C VAL A 41 -9.23 18.05 18.98
N SER A 42 -10.48 18.11 18.53
CA SER A 42 -11.41 19.16 18.91
C SER A 42 -12.83 18.63 18.87
N ALA A 43 -13.62 19.09 19.83
CA ALA A 43 -15.06 18.93 19.84
C ALA A 43 -15.67 20.29 20.15
N GLN A 44 -16.56 20.76 19.28
CA GLN A 44 -17.31 21.99 19.50
C GLN A 44 -18.79 21.70 19.28
N GLY A 45 -19.64 22.54 19.84
CA GLY A 45 -21.09 22.45 19.65
C GLY A 45 -21.86 22.89 20.87
N LYS A 46 -23.18 22.91 20.73
CA LYS A 46 -24.10 23.30 21.80
C LYS A 46 -25.14 22.22 22.00
N GLY A 47 -25.54 22.01 23.24
CA GLY A 47 -26.53 20.99 23.55
C GLY A 47 -27.17 21.19 24.91
N ASN A 48 -28.23 20.42 25.15
CA ASN A 48 -28.85 20.30 26.45
C ASN A 48 -28.65 18.85 26.91
N VAL A 49 -28.29 18.69 28.19
CA VAL A 49 -28.15 17.38 28.81
C VAL A 49 -28.99 17.40 30.08
N ASN A 50 -29.93 16.46 30.15
CA ASN A 50 -30.68 16.15 31.35
C ASN A 50 -30.37 14.68 31.67
N LEU A 51 -29.61 14.43 32.74
CA LEU A 51 -29.06 13.12 33.05
C LEU A 51 -29.06 12.88 34.56
N THR A 52 -29.66 11.76 34.98
CA THR A 52 -29.63 11.27 36.35
C THR A 52 -28.77 10.02 36.42
N ILE A 53 -27.79 10.01 37.32
CA ILE A 53 -26.89 8.89 37.61
C ILE A 53 -27.30 8.31 38.96
N GLY A 54 -27.98 7.17 38.94
CA GLY A 54 -28.33 6.38 40.12
C GLY A 54 -27.41 5.16 40.31
N GLY A 55 -27.70 4.35 41.32
CA GLY A 55 -27.05 3.04 41.54
C GLY A 55 -25.78 3.13 42.38
N THR A 56 -24.86 2.19 42.22
CA THR A 56 -23.56 2.17 42.91
C THR A 56 -22.44 2.54 41.94
N LEU A 57 -21.23 2.83 42.43
CA LEU A 57 -20.07 3.07 41.57
C LEU A 57 -19.71 1.83 40.72
N SER A 58 -19.95 0.64 41.25
CA SER A 58 -19.76 -0.64 40.57
C SER A 58 -20.83 -0.95 39.52
N SER A 59 -22.04 -0.41 39.67
CA SER A 59 -23.19 -0.66 38.80
C SER A 59 -24.08 0.60 38.68
N PRO A 60 -23.59 1.65 38.00
CA PRO A 60 -24.34 2.87 37.81
C PRO A 60 -25.54 2.64 36.89
N SER A 61 -26.60 3.40 37.10
CA SER A 61 -27.81 3.44 36.28
C SER A 61 -28.01 4.86 35.78
N LEU A 62 -27.86 5.07 34.48
CA LEU A 62 -27.99 6.35 33.80
C LEU A 62 -29.41 6.47 33.21
N SER A 63 -30.12 7.55 33.50
CA SER A 63 -31.40 7.85 32.87
C SER A 63 -31.46 9.30 32.44
N GLY A 64 -31.90 9.57 31.21
CA GLY A 64 -32.02 10.93 30.72
C GLY A 64 -31.85 11.07 29.22
N VAL A 65 -31.74 12.31 28.75
CA VAL A 65 -31.62 12.65 27.33
C VAL A 65 -30.50 13.66 27.14
N ALA A 66 -29.71 13.45 26.09
CA ALA A 66 -28.72 14.38 25.61
C ALA A 66 -29.04 14.77 24.16
N GLU A 67 -29.18 16.06 23.92
CA GLU A 67 -29.44 16.63 22.60
C GLU A 67 -28.34 17.62 22.26
N PHE A 68 -27.71 17.45 21.10
CA PHE A 68 -26.70 18.34 20.60
C PHE A 68 -27.00 18.78 19.17
N LYS A 69 -26.64 20.03 18.87
CA LYS A 69 -26.75 20.62 17.55
C LYS A 69 -25.45 21.26 17.13
N SER A 70 -25.21 21.22 15.82
CA SER A 70 -24.03 21.81 15.18
C SER A 70 -22.72 21.32 15.82
N LEU A 71 -22.65 20.03 16.15
CA LEU A 71 -21.44 19.40 16.62
C LEU A 71 -20.37 19.44 15.52
N LEU A 72 -19.17 19.84 15.89
CA LEU A 72 -17.97 19.72 15.07
C LEU A 72 -17.01 18.81 15.82
N PHE A 73 -16.60 17.73 15.16
CA PHE A 73 -15.74 16.70 15.74
C PHE A 73 -14.63 16.36 14.75
N GLN A 74 -13.39 16.52 15.20
CA GLN A 74 -12.22 16.20 14.39
C GLN A 74 -11.39 15.11 15.07
N TYR A 75 -11.23 14.00 14.36
CA TYR A 75 -10.43 12.86 14.78
C TYR A 75 -9.23 12.74 13.83
N LEU A 76 -8.06 13.28 14.23
CA LEU A 76 -6.87 13.34 13.38
C LEU A 76 -6.30 11.97 12.98
N PRO A 77 -6.37 10.90 13.80
CA PRO A 77 -5.72 9.67 13.40
C PRO A 77 -6.34 9.03 12.15
N SER A 78 -7.63 9.24 11.84
CA SER A 78 -8.30 8.55 10.72
C SER A 78 -8.88 9.47 9.63
N ALA A 79 -8.43 10.72 9.53
CA ALA A 79 -8.96 11.70 8.56
C ALA A 79 -10.50 11.80 8.57
N ILE A 80 -11.11 11.69 9.75
CA ILE A 80 -12.56 11.82 9.95
C ILE A 80 -12.86 13.22 10.47
N TYR A 81 -13.65 13.96 9.69
CA TYR A 81 -14.17 15.27 10.05
C TYR A 81 -15.70 15.25 9.99
N LEU A 82 -16.32 15.36 11.16
CA LEU A 82 -17.77 15.51 11.29
C LEU A 82 -18.09 16.97 11.55
N LYS A 83 -19.01 17.54 10.76
CA LYS A 83 -19.49 18.93 10.94
C LYS A 83 -21.00 18.98 10.91
N GLU A 84 -21.53 20.06 11.48
CA GLU A 84 -22.97 20.35 11.57
C GLU A 84 -23.78 19.16 12.09
N THR A 85 -23.19 18.42 13.03
CA THR A 85 -23.78 17.17 13.48
C THR A 85 -24.88 17.42 14.51
N GLU A 86 -26.05 16.83 14.28
CA GLU A 86 -27.14 16.73 15.23
C GLU A 86 -27.12 15.35 15.88
N LEU A 87 -27.32 15.30 17.20
CA LEU A 87 -27.31 14.06 17.97
C LEU A 87 -28.44 14.12 19.01
N THR A 88 -29.28 13.09 19.01
CA THR A 88 -30.23 12.79 20.08
C THR A 88 -29.90 11.42 20.66
N ALA A 89 -29.60 11.39 21.95
CA ALA A 89 -29.25 10.17 22.65
C ALA A 89 -30.01 10.03 23.97
N VAL A 90 -30.46 8.82 24.27
CA VAL A 90 -31.24 8.49 25.46
C VAL A 90 -30.45 7.53 26.33
N PHE A 91 -30.23 7.91 27.58
CA PHE A 91 -29.67 7.03 28.59
C PHE A 91 -30.80 6.28 29.29
N ASN A 92 -30.70 4.96 29.36
CA ASN A 92 -31.68 4.10 30.04
C ASN A 92 -30.98 2.94 30.75
N GLY A 93 -30.85 3.05 32.07
CA GLY A 93 -30.14 2.10 32.91
C GLY A 93 -28.66 2.04 32.53
N GLN A 94 -28.24 0.89 32.00
CA GLN A 94 -26.86 0.65 31.56
C GLN A 94 -26.71 0.75 30.04
N SER A 95 -27.63 1.42 29.36
CA SER A 95 -27.60 1.57 27.90
C SER A 95 -27.66 3.03 27.48
N LEU A 96 -26.89 3.37 26.46
CA LEU A 96 -27.04 4.58 25.65
C LEU A 96 -27.69 4.17 24.34
N ILE A 97 -28.82 4.77 24.02
CA ILE A 97 -29.52 4.60 22.75
C ILE A 97 -29.25 5.86 21.93
N ILE A 98 -28.61 5.70 20.79
CA ILE A 98 -28.46 6.75 19.77
C ILE A 98 -29.73 6.67 18.92
N ASP A 99 -30.67 7.57 19.19
CA ASP A 99 -31.94 7.65 18.45
C ASP A 99 -31.67 8.14 17.03
N HIS A 100 -30.91 9.23 16.93
CA HIS A 100 -30.46 9.76 15.66
C HIS A 100 -29.17 10.55 15.83
N MET A 101 -28.22 10.32 14.93
CA MET A 101 -27.05 11.17 14.74
C MET A 101 -26.83 11.39 13.25
N SER A 102 -26.77 12.63 12.80
CA SER A 102 -26.56 12.93 11.38
C SER A 102 -25.85 14.26 11.19
N GLY A 103 -25.31 14.47 9.99
CA GLY A 103 -24.61 15.69 9.62
C GLY A 103 -23.76 15.44 8.38
N PHE A 104 -22.59 16.09 8.33
CA PHE A 104 -21.65 15.89 7.24
C PHE A 104 -20.37 15.19 7.70
N LEU A 105 -19.99 14.12 7.00
CA LEU A 105 -18.75 13.38 7.13
C LEU A 105 -17.89 13.68 5.90
N ASN A 106 -16.80 14.43 6.09
CA ASN A 106 -15.88 14.80 5.00
C ASN A 106 -16.63 15.28 3.74
N ASP A 107 -17.50 16.27 3.91
CA ASP A 107 -18.39 16.87 2.89
C ASP A 107 -19.52 15.99 2.34
N GLY A 108 -19.54 14.69 2.63
CA GLY A 108 -20.68 13.79 2.39
C GLY A 108 -21.69 13.81 3.53
N THR A 109 -22.89 13.27 3.35
CA THR A 109 -23.89 13.13 4.43
C THR A 109 -23.72 11.81 5.16
N TYR A 110 -24.08 11.75 6.43
CA TYR A 110 -24.09 10.50 7.18
C TYR A 110 -25.25 10.43 8.18
N THR A 111 -25.61 9.21 8.56
CA THR A 111 -26.55 8.93 9.64
C THR A 111 -26.03 7.77 10.50
N VAL A 112 -26.29 7.80 11.80
CA VAL A 112 -25.95 6.75 12.77
C VAL A 112 -27.11 6.57 13.74
N SER A 113 -27.38 5.32 14.11
CA SER A 113 -28.33 4.94 15.15
C SER A 113 -27.89 3.64 15.82
N GLY A 114 -28.37 3.38 17.03
CA GLY A 114 -28.10 2.09 17.68
C GLY A 114 -28.01 2.15 19.19
N ARG A 115 -27.35 1.17 19.77
CA ARG A 115 -27.25 0.99 21.22
C ARG A 115 -25.82 0.65 21.63
N ILE A 116 -25.40 1.25 22.74
CA ILE A 116 -24.16 0.93 23.46
C ILE A 116 -24.56 0.51 24.86
N THR A 117 -24.11 -0.66 25.32
CA THR A 117 -24.31 -1.09 26.72
C THR A 117 -23.04 -0.85 27.52
N PHE A 118 -23.18 -0.59 28.81
CA PHE A 118 -22.08 -0.28 29.71
C PHE A 118 -22.02 -1.27 30.87
N LYS A 119 -20.79 -1.59 31.28
CA LYS A 119 -20.50 -2.25 32.55
C LYS A 119 -19.74 -1.28 33.44
N GLY A 120 -20.38 -0.79 34.50
CA GLY A 120 -19.87 0.39 35.19
C GLY A 120 -19.99 1.62 34.29
N PHE A 121 -18.92 2.41 34.20
CA PHE A 121 -18.81 3.54 33.26
C PHE A 121 -18.06 3.17 31.96
N ARG A 122 -17.85 1.87 31.69
CA ARG A 122 -17.10 1.41 30.52
C ARG A 122 -18.04 0.79 29.49
N PRO A 123 -17.94 1.17 28.20
CA PRO A 123 -18.65 0.47 27.14
C PRO A 123 -18.32 -1.03 27.13
N GLU A 124 -19.33 -1.88 26.97
CA GLU A 124 -19.22 -3.33 26.98
C GLU A 124 -19.62 -3.93 25.63
N ASN A 125 -20.81 -3.61 25.12
CA ASN A 125 -21.28 -4.09 23.82
C ASN A 125 -21.77 -2.94 22.94
N LEU A 126 -21.64 -3.16 21.64
CA LEU A 126 -22.03 -2.25 20.57
C LEU A 126 -23.02 -2.97 19.65
N ASP A 127 -24.07 -2.25 19.28
CA ASP A 127 -24.97 -2.56 18.17
C ASP A 127 -25.33 -1.24 17.49
N VAL A 128 -24.45 -0.79 16.60
CA VAL A 128 -24.52 0.53 15.99
C VAL A 128 -24.59 0.37 14.47
N ASN A 129 -25.57 0.99 13.84
CA ASN A 129 -25.72 1.04 12.39
C ASN A 129 -25.40 2.46 11.92
N GLY A 130 -24.71 2.56 10.80
CA GLY A 130 -24.39 3.83 10.18
C GLY A 130 -24.40 3.72 8.68
N SER A 131 -24.77 4.82 8.03
CA SER A 131 -24.65 4.97 6.59
C SER A 131 -24.10 6.33 6.23
N TRP A 132 -23.37 6.41 5.13
CA TRP A 132 -22.86 7.67 4.60
C TRP A 132 -22.88 7.67 3.08
N SER A 133 -22.90 8.88 2.51
CA SER A 133 -23.00 9.08 1.07
C SER A 133 -21.99 10.11 0.60
N SER A 134 -21.19 9.75 -0.40
CA SER A 134 -20.27 10.63 -1.14
C SER A 134 -19.25 11.37 -0.24
N SER A 135 -18.73 10.70 0.79
CA SER A 135 -17.71 11.26 1.68
C SER A 135 -16.32 11.22 1.05
N LEU A 136 -15.54 12.30 1.21
CA LEU A 136 -14.23 12.48 0.58
C LEU A 136 -13.08 12.31 1.59
N PHE A 137 -12.36 11.20 1.51
CA PHE A 137 -11.14 10.97 2.27
C PHE A 137 -9.93 11.35 1.42
N TYR A 138 -9.04 12.15 1.98
CA TYR A 138 -7.90 12.70 1.25
C TYR A 138 -6.64 12.67 2.10
N GLN A 139 -5.57 12.13 1.54
CA GLN A 139 -4.22 12.21 2.09
C GLN A 139 -3.33 12.90 1.05
N PRO A 140 -2.79 14.09 1.36
CA PRO A 140 -1.93 14.83 0.44
C PRO A 140 -0.81 13.96 -0.14
N SER A 141 -0.65 14.05 -1.46
CA SER A 141 0.39 13.33 -2.22
C SER A 141 0.35 11.81 -2.11
N LEU A 142 -0.79 11.23 -1.70
CA LEU A 142 -0.94 9.78 -1.62
C LEU A 142 -2.24 9.29 -2.25
N TYR A 143 -3.40 9.75 -1.73
CA TYR A 143 -4.68 9.30 -2.27
C TYR A 143 -5.83 10.30 -2.11
N THR A 144 -6.81 10.16 -2.99
CA THR A 144 -8.15 10.73 -2.89
C THR A 144 -9.16 9.60 -3.02
N LEU A 145 -10.09 9.48 -2.08
CA LEU A 145 -11.10 8.44 -2.03
C LEU A 145 -12.47 9.07 -1.79
N ARG A 146 -13.40 8.91 -2.73
CA ARG A 146 -14.82 9.23 -2.53
C ARG A 146 -15.59 7.92 -2.41
N CYS A 147 -16.28 7.72 -1.30
CA CYS A 147 -17.06 6.51 -1.08
C CYS A 147 -18.34 6.76 -0.29
N SER A 148 -19.23 5.79 -0.40
CA SER A 148 -20.50 5.67 0.31
C SER A 148 -20.54 4.31 1.00
N GLY A 149 -21.32 4.16 2.06
CA GLY A 149 -21.42 2.88 2.74
C GLY A 149 -22.65 2.75 3.63
N ASP A 150 -23.01 1.52 3.90
CA ASP A 150 -24.03 1.10 4.85
C ASP A 150 -23.42 -0.04 5.69
N VAL A 151 -23.19 0.24 6.97
CA VAL A 151 -22.39 -0.62 7.85
C VAL A 151 -23.04 -0.79 9.22
N SER A 152 -22.69 -1.89 9.87
CA SER A 152 -23.12 -2.25 11.20
C SER A 152 -21.91 -2.70 12.02
N LEU A 153 -21.69 -2.06 13.16
CA LEU A 153 -20.66 -2.37 14.14
C LEU A 153 -21.31 -3.10 15.32
N LYS A 154 -20.99 -4.39 15.46
CA LYS A 154 -21.60 -5.27 16.47
C LYS A 154 -20.56 -6.02 17.30
N GLY A 155 -20.90 -6.33 18.54
CA GLY A 155 -20.10 -7.20 19.41
C GLY A 155 -19.55 -6.45 20.63
N SER A 156 -18.53 -7.03 21.27
CA SER A 156 -17.92 -6.41 22.44
C SER A 156 -17.11 -5.16 22.05
N PHE A 157 -17.01 -4.17 22.93
CA PHE A 157 -16.22 -2.96 22.68
C PHE A 157 -14.73 -3.26 22.44
N GLN A 158 -14.22 -4.40 22.92
CA GLN A 158 -12.83 -4.82 22.74
C GLN A 158 -12.58 -5.56 21.43
N LEU A 159 -13.59 -6.25 20.91
CA LEU A 159 -13.52 -7.07 19.70
C LEU A 159 -14.81 -6.88 18.88
N PRO A 160 -15.06 -5.68 18.35
CA PRO A 160 -16.25 -5.44 17.54
C PRO A 160 -16.00 -5.91 16.09
N ILE A 161 -17.07 -6.31 15.41
CA ILE A 161 -17.05 -6.68 14.00
C ILE A 161 -17.79 -5.59 13.21
N LEU A 162 -17.10 -5.00 12.25
CA LEU A 162 -17.68 -4.05 11.30
C LEU A 162 -18.08 -4.82 10.03
N THR A 163 -19.38 -4.84 9.77
CA THR A 163 -19.99 -5.55 8.63
C THR A 163 -20.76 -4.59 7.74
N GLY A 164 -20.93 -4.90 6.46
CA GLY A 164 -21.77 -4.11 5.56
C GLY A 164 -21.16 -3.93 4.18
N THR A 165 -21.65 -2.92 3.46
CA THR A 165 -21.24 -2.63 2.08
C THR A 165 -20.60 -1.25 1.96
N VAL A 166 -19.50 -1.16 1.22
CA VAL A 166 -18.83 0.09 0.87
C VAL A 166 -18.72 0.19 -0.65
N THR A 167 -19.25 1.28 -1.20
CA THR A 167 -19.16 1.61 -2.62
C THR A 167 -18.18 2.75 -2.83
N ILE A 168 -17.19 2.54 -3.68
CA ILE A 168 -16.16 3.51 -4.01
C ILE A 168 -16.54 4.18 -5.32
N ASP A 169 -16.87 5.46 -5.24
CA ASP A 169 -17.30 6.28 -6.37
C ASP A 169 -16.11 6.82 -7.16
N GLU A 170 -15.01 7.15 -6.47
CA GLU A 170 -13.75 7.57 -7.08
C GLU A 170 -12.60 7.18 -6.15
N PHE A 171 -11.55 6.58 -6.71
CA PHE A 171 -10.29 6.38 -6.01
C PHE A 171 -9.15 6.82 -6.91
N ARG A 172 -8.28 7.67 -6.38
CA ARG A 172 -7.04 8.06 -7.03
C ARG A 172 -5.91 7.79 -6.07
N TYR A 173 -4.94 7.01 -6.52
CA TYR A 173 -3.72 6.72 -5.79
C TYR A 173 -2.54 7.10 -6.67
N SER A 174 -1.56 7.80 -6.11
CA SER A 174 -0.34 8.17 -6.83
C SER A 174 0.85 8.00 -5.92
N GLN A 175 1.72 7.06 -6.28
CA GLN A 175 2.99 6.85 -5.61
C GLN A 175 3.96 6.17 -6.58
N SER A 176 5.19 6.68 -6.70
CA SER A 176 6.18 6.07 -7.61
C SER A 176 6.51 4.64 -7.18
N TRP A 177 6.75 3.76 -8.16
CA TRP A 177 7.15 2.37 -7.91
C TRP A 177 8.42 2.27 -7.07
N SER A 178 9.38 3.19 -7.24
CA SER A 178 10.58 3.30 -6.41
C SER A 178 10.24 3.54 -4.93
N ASP A 179 9.26 4.40 -4.63
CA ASP A 179 8.85 4.65 -3.25
C ASP A 179 8.05 3.48 -2.65
N ILE A 180 7.31 2.75 -3.48
CA ILE A 180 6.60 1.52 -3.07
C ILE A 180 7.63 0.44 -2.69
N LEU A 181 8.63 0.21 -3.56
CA LEU A 181 9.71 -0.74 -3.32
C LEU A 181 10.55 -0.37 -2.10
N ALA A 182 10.94 0.90 -1.95
CA ALA A 182 11.69 1.36 -0.79
C ALA A 182 10.95 1.06 0.52
N LYS A 183 9.61 1.22 0.56
CA LYS A 183 8.78 0.86 1.72
C LYS A 183 8.69 -0.65 1.95
N PHE A 184 8.63 -1.45 0.88
CA PHE A 184 8.56 -2.91 0.97
C PHE A 184 9.88 -3.53 1.44
N LEU A 185 11.01 -2.97 0.98
CA LEU A 185 12.36 -3.43 1.31
C LEU A 185 12.90 -2.87 2.65
N SER A 186 12.25 -1.83 3.21
CA SER A 186 12.64 -1.27 4.50
C SER A 186 12.34 -2.25 5.64
N PRO A 187 13.35 -2.68 6.43
CA PRO A 187 13.16 -3.63 7.53
C PRO A 187 12.50 -3.03 8.78
N SER A 188 12.00 -1.79 8.73
CA SER A 188 11.21 -1.21 9.81
C SER A 188 9.72 -1.53 9.63
N PRO A 189 9.12 -2.39 10.46
CA PRO A 189 7.68 -2.38 10.58
C PRO A 189 7.28 -1.00 11.09
N GLU A 190 6.32 -0.39 10.41
CA GLU A 190 5.30 0.44 11.06
C GLU A 190 5.82 1.63 11.91
N THR A 191 5.74 2.85 11.39
CA THR A 191 5.76 4.04 12.29
C THR A 191 4.62 5.01 12.03
N ARG A 192 3.88 4.87 10.92
CA ARG A 192 2.67 5.67 10.66
C ARG A 192 1.36 4.91 10.91
N ALA A 193 1.35 3.59 10.70
CA ALA A 193 0.19 2.75 11.05
C ALA A 193 -0.06 2.72 12.58
N ILE A 194 0.99 2.85 13.40
CA ILE A 194 0.93 2.69 14.86
C ILE A 194 0.14 3.80 15.58
N VAL A 195 0.03 5.00 15.02
CA VAL A 195 -0.66 6.11 15.73
C VAL A 195 -2.19 6.04 15.58
N ILE A 196 -2.70 5.48 14.47
CA ILE A 196 -4.15 5.40 14.17
C ILE A 196 -4.86 4.33 15.00
N PHE A 197 -4.16 3.23 15.31
CA PHE A 197 -4.74 2.06 15.99
C PHE A 197 -4.57 2.07 17.52
N ASN A 198 -4.22 3.20 18.13
CA ASN A 198 -4.11 3.31 19.59
C ASN A 198 -5.47 3.34 20.30
N SER A 199 -6.57 3.64 19.59
CA SER A 199 -7.91 3.57 20.14
C SER A 199 -8.28 2.13 20.55
N PRO A 200 -8.77 1.89 21.79
CA PRO A 200 -9.19 0.56 22.24
C PRO A 200 -10.23 -0.12 21.34
N LEU A 201 -11.11 0.68 20.72
CA LEU A 201 -12.13 0.19 19.81
C LEU A 201 -11.52 -0.33 18.49
N LEU A 202 -10.59 0.43 17.92
CA LEU A 202 -10.00 0.13 16.61
C LEU A 202 -8.97 -1.01 16.68
N ARG A 203 -8.31 -1.18 17.84
CA ARG A 203 -7.24 -2.17 18.03
C ARG A 203 -7.71 -3.62 17.83
N GLY A 204 -8.91 -3.94 18.31
CA GLY A 204 -9.49 -5.29 18.20
C GLY A 204 -10.60 -5.39 17.16
N MET A 205 -10.81 -4.36 16.33
CA MET A 205 -11.88 -4.38 15.35
C MET A 205 -11.57 -5.36 14.22
N GLU A 206 -12.54 -6.21 13.92
CA GLU A 206 -12.54 -7.08 12.75
C GLU A 206 -13.40 -6.49 11.64
N LEU A 207 -12.98 -6.68 10.40
CA LEU A 207 -13.69 -6.28 9.19
C LEU A 207 -14.32 -7.50 8.52
N ASP A 208 -15.56 -7.36 8.05
CA ASP A 208 -16.17 -8.22 7.04
C ASP A 208 -17.05 -7.34 6.14
N LEU A 209 -16.40 -6.63 5.22
CA LEU A 209 -17.01 -5.63 4.36
C LEU A 209 -17.08 -6.12 2.92
N ASP A 210 -18.24 -5.98 2.28
CA ASP A 210 -18.38 -6.07 0.83
C ASP A 210 -17.96 -4.74 0.20
N VAL A 211 -16.94 -4.75 -0.64
CA VAL A 211 -16.37 -3.53 -1.23
C VAL A 211 -16.45 -3.61 -2.75
N GLN A 212 -16.99 -2.55 -3.35
CA GLN A 212 -17.16 -2.45 -4.80
C GLN A 212 -16.70 -1.08 -5.32
N ALA A 213 -16.02 -1.08 -6.47
CA ALA A 213 -15.56 0.10 -7.17
C ALA A 213 -15.85 -0.06 -8.67
N PRO A 214 -17.00 0.40 -9.19
CA PRO A 214 -17.51 0.02 -10.51
C PRO A 214 -16.81 0.67 -11.73
N GLY A 215 -15.75 1.48 -11.55
CA GLY A 215 -14.94 1.93 -12.69
C GLY A 215 -14.36 3.35 -12.58
N ARG A 216 -13.80 3.72 -11.43
CA ARG A 216 -13.08 5.01 -11.24
C ARG A 216 -11.91 4.85 -10.28
N VAL A 217 -11.15 3.78 -10.45
CA VAL A 217 -9.96 3.50 -9.64
C VAL A 217 -8.74 3.83 -10.50
N LEU A 218 -8.16 4.99 -10.26
CA LEU A 218 -6.99 5.49 -10.97
C LEU A 218 -5.75 5.28 -10.10
N VAL A 219 -4.82 4.45 -10.57
CA VAL A 219 -3.59 4.14 -9.86
C VAL A 219 -2.41 4.54 -10.74
N ASP A 220 -1.60 5.47 -10.24
CA ASP A 220 -0.38 5.93 -10.89
C ASP A 220 0.83 5.50 -10.07
N ALA A 221 1.60 4.57 -10.64
CA ALA A 221 2.83 4.02 -10.10
C ALA A 221 4.10 4.65 -10.70
N GLY A 222 3.97 5.72 -11.50
CA GLY A 222 5.06 6.35 -12.26
C GLY A 222 5.48 5.56 -13.51
N ILE A 223 5.73 4.26 -13.38
CA ILE A 223 6.04 3.37 -14.51
C ILE A 223 4.79 2.78 -15.17
N ALA A 224 3.65 2.84 -14.48
CA ALA A 224 2.37 2.38 -14.97
C ALA A 224 1.26 3.29 -14.43
N SER A 225 0.27 3.57 -15.27
CA SER A 225 -0.93 4.31 -14.89
C SER A 225 -2.13 3.51 -15.37
N VAL A 226 -3.03 3.14 -14.46
CA VAL A 226 -4.13 2.22 -14.76
C VAL A 226 -5.45 2.76 -14.26
N GLU A 227 -6.50 2.51 -15.04
CA GLU A 227 -7.89 2.65 -14.64
C GLU A 227 -8.49 1.26 -14.43
N ALA A 228 -8.94 1.01 -13.22
CA ALA A 228 -9.46 -0.29 -12.82
C ALA A 228 -10.86 -0.19 -12.20
N SER A 229 -11.47 -1.36 -12.08
CA SER A 229 -12.66 -1.63 -11.28
C SER A 229 -12.36 -2.83 -10.40
N PHE A 230 -12.96 -2.92 -9.22
CA PHE A 230 -12.83 -4.10 -8.38
C PHE A 230 -14.10 -4.42 -7.61
N ASN A 231 -14.26 -5.68 -7.28
CA ASN A 231 -15.32 -6.18 -6.43
C ASN A 231 -14.73 -7.26 -5.52
N GLY A 232 -15.17 -7.29 -4.26
CA GLY A 232 -14.65 -8.26 -3.32
C GLY A 232 -15.04 -7.97 -1.88
N LYS A 233 -14.32 -8.62 -0.96
CA LYS A 233 -14.49 -8.49 0.47
C LYS A 233 -13.20 -8.06 1.14
N VAL A 234 -13.30 -7.19 2.14
CA VAL A 234 -12.21 -6.87 3.06
C VAL A 234 -12.46 -7.59 4.38
N ARG A 235 -11.52 -8.44 4.80
CA ARG A 235 -11.67 -9.33 5.95
C ARG A 235 -10.51 -9.31 6.91
N GLY A 236 -10.81 -9.55 8.19
CA GLY A 236 -9.82 -9.74 9.25
C GLY A 236 -9.59 -8.48 10.08
N PRO A 237 -8.58 -8.48 10.98
CA PRO A 237 -8.30 -7.37 11.86
C PRO A 237 -8.01 -6.08 11.10
N LEU A 238 -8.49 -4.93 11.58
CA LEU A 238 -8.29 -3.62 10.93
C LEU A 238 -6.82 -3.28 10.65
N ASN A 239 -5.89 -3.76 11.49
CA ASN A 239 -4.46 -3.54 11.30
C ASN A 239 -3.77 -4.55 10.35
N ARG A 240 -4.47 -5.60 9.92
CA ARG A 240 -3.93 -6.67 9.07
C ARG A 240 -5.03 -7.35 8.25
N PHE A 241 -5.88 -6.55 7.60
CA PHE A 241 -6.96 -7.06 6.79
C PHE A 241 -6.43 -7.63 5.46
N VAL A 242 -7.23 -8.49 4.84
CA VAL A 242 -6.97 -9.09 3.53
C VAL A 242 -8.14 -8.76 2.61
N PHE A 243 -7.83 -8.36 1.37
CA PHE A 243 -8.82 -8.20 0.31
C PHE A 243 -8.97 -9.52 -0.46
N VAL A 244 -10.20 -9.99 -0.62
CA VAL A 244 -10.55 -11.23 -1.34
C VAL A 244 -11.54 -10.89 -2.43
N GLY A 245 -11.16 -11.07 -3.69
CA GLY A 245 -11.96 -10.66 -4.83
C GLY A 245 -11.10 -10.41 -6.05
N GLU A 246 -11.66 -9.68 -7.00
CA GLU A 246 -11.08 -9.45 -8.32
C GLU A 246 -11.03 -7.96 -8.67
N SER A 247 -10.10 -7.64 -9.55
CA SER A 247 -9.93 -6.33 -10.15
C SER A 247 -9.70 -6.49 -11.65
N ASN A 248 -10.41 -5.69 -12.44
CA ASN A 248 -10.28 -5.65 -13.89
C ASN A 248 -9.72 -4.29 -14.28
N ILE A 249 -8.65 -4.29 -15.07
CA ILE A 249 -8.02 -3.09 -15.61
C ILE A 249 -8.70 -2.79 -16.95
N ALA A 250 -9.46 -1.69 -16.98
CA ALA A 250 -10.20 -1.27 -18.16
C ALA A 250 -9.30 -0.59 -19.20
N SER A 251 -8.31 0.20 -18.72
CA SER A 251 -7.32 0.84 -19.57
C SER A 251 -6.09 1.23 -18.76
N GLY A 252 -4.99 1.53 -19.45
CA GLY A 252 -3.80 2.05 -18.81
C GLY A 252 -2.62 2.17 -19.75
N GLU A 253 -1.55 2.76 -19.24
CA GLU A 253 -0.24 2.84 -19.87
C GLU A 253 0.78 2.13 -18.98
N LEU A 254 1.70 1.42 -19.60
CA LEU A 254 2.87 0.80 -18.99
C LEU A 254 4.10 1.29 -19.74
N VAL A 255 5.12 1.75 -19.04
CA VAL A 255 6.42 2.05 -19.62
C VAL A 255 7.33 0.84 -19.40
N TYR A 256 7.74 0.20 -20.49
CA TYR A 256 8.67 -0.92 -20.47
C TYR A 256 9.80 -0.67 -21.45
N LEU A 257 11.06 -0.79 -21.00
CA LEU A 257 12.26 -0.51 -21.80
C LEU A 257 12.22 0.85 -22.52
N ASN A 258 11.68 1.88 -21.85
CA ASN A 258 11.51 3.24 -22.39
C ASN A 258 10.54 3.34 -23.59
N HIS A 259 9.77 2.28 -23.85
CA HIS A 259 8.63 2.29 -24.79
C HIS A 259 7.33 2.34 -24.01
N LYS A 260 6.36 3.04 -24.57
CA LYS A 260 5.00 3.08 -24.04
C LYS A 260 4.19 1.92 -24.58
N PHE A 261 3.56 1.19 -23.68
CA PHE A 261 2.60 0.15 -23.96
C PHE A 261 1.25 0.60 -23.45
N LYS A 262 0.21 0.38 -24.25
CA LYS A 262 -1.19 0.51 -23.84
C LYS A 262 -1.65 -0.83 -23.30
N ILE A 263 -2.19 -0.85 -22.08
CA ILE A 263 -2.80 -2.03 -21.49
C ILE A 263 -4.10 -2.31 -22.25
N VAL A 264 -4.21 -3.52 -22.80
CA VAL A 264 -5.39 -3.98 -23.56
C VAL A 264 -6.27 -4.91 -22.73
N GLU A 265 -5.67 -5.65 -21.79
CA GLU A 265 -6.37 -6.54 -20.88
C GLU A 265 -5.62 -6.58 -19.55
N GLY A 266 -6.34 -6.61 -18.43
CA GLY A 266 -5.72 -6.87 -17.14
C GLY A 266 -6.72 -7.41 -16.14
N HIS A 267 -6.34 -8.50 -15.49
CA HIS A 267 -7.13 -9.16 -14.47
C HIS A 267 -6.25 -9.51 -13.28
N ILE A 268 -6.74 -9.22 -12.07
CA ILE A 268 -6.07 -9.46 -10.81
C ILE A 268 -7.07 -10.12 -9.88
N GLU A 269 -6.71 -11.23 -9.25
CA GLU A 269 -7.60 -11.97 -8.35
C GLU A 269 -6.84 -12.42 -7.10
N ASN A 270 -7.43 -12.20 -5.93
CA ASN A 270 -6.98 -12.79 -4.67
C ASN A 270 -8.09 -13.68 -4.08
N VAL A 271 -7.85 -14.98 -4.03
CA VAL A 271 -8.79 -15.97 -3.46
C VAL A 271 -8.45 -16.36 -2.02
N ASP A 272 -7.21 -16.13 -1.59
CA ASP A 272 -6.75 -16.48 -0.24
C ASP A 272 -7.28 -15.47 0.79
N ARG A 273 -7.94 -15.98 1.83
CA ARG A 273 -8.60 -15.18 2.87
C ARG A 273 -7.65 -14.73 3.99
N PHE A 274 -6.44 -15.29 4.03
CA PHE A 274 -5.46 -15.08 5.09
C PHE A 274 -4.20 -14.38 4.59
N ARG A 275 -3.99 -14.36 3.28
CA ARG A 275 -2.84 -13.72 2.65
C ARG A 275 -3.27 -12.93 1.43
N PHE A 276 -2.73 -11.72 1.31
CA PHE A 276 -2.84 -10.94 0.09
C PHE A 276 -1.65 -11.29 -0.81
N ASN A 277 -1.88 -12.21 -1.76
CA ASN A 277 -0.92 -12.57 -2.80
C ASN A 277 -1.67 -12.79 -4.12
N PRO A 278 -2.21 -11.71 -4.71
CA PRO A 278 -3.07 -11.83 -5.88
C PRO A 278 -2.34 -12.46 -7.05
N LYS A 279 -3.04 -13.31 -7.80
CA LYS A 279 -2.65 -13.72 -9.14
C LYS A 279 -3.02 -12.60 -10.11
N TYR A 280 -2.14 -12.29 -11.04
CA TYR A 280 -2.41 -11.28 -12.06
C TYR A 280 -2.04 -11.77 -13.45
N VAL A 281 -2.74 -11.25 -14.45
CA VAL A 281 -2.40 -11.33 -15.87
C VAL A 281 -2.70 -9.97 -16.49
N ILE A 282 -1.69 -9.34 -17.10
CA ILE A 282 -1.82 -8.04 -17.75
C ILE A 282 -1.19 -8.14 -19.13
N VAL A 283 -1.95 -7.80 -20.15
CA VAL A 283 -1.52 -7.76 -21.54
C VAL A 283 -1.46 -6.31 -21.99
N ALA A 284 -0.32 -5.91 -22.54
CA ALA A 284 -0.14 -4.57 -23.06
C ALA A 284 0.54 -4.62 -24.43
N GLU A 285 0.22 -3.68 -25.29
CA GLU A 285 0.74 -3.58 -26.66
C GLU A 285 1.42 -2.24 -26.86
N THR A 286 2.46 -2.17 -27.67
CA THR A 286 3.14 -0.90 -28.00
C THR A 286 2.13 0.15 -28.47
N GLU A 287 2.13 1.33 -27.84
CA GLU A 287 1.22 2.42 -28.21
C GLU A 287 1.44 2.88 -29.66
N ARG A 288 2.68 2.77 -30.12
CA ARG A 288 3.09 3.03 -31.50
C ARG A 288 4.02 1.92 -31.97
N PRO A 289 3.92 1.48 -33.24
CA PRO A 289 4.84 0.50 -33.79
C PRO A 289 6.29 0.94 -33.64
N ILE A 290 7.17 -0.01 -33.32
CA ILE A 290 8.62 0.20 -33.33
C ILE A 290 9.05 0.25 -34.79
N ARG A 291 9.64 1.37 -35.20
CA ARG A 291 9.93 1.64 -36.61
C ARG A 291 11.33 1.27 -37.03
N GLY A 292 11.47 0.84 -38.28
CA GLY A 292 12.77 0.71 -38.93
C GLY A 292 13.65 -0.38 -38.32
N VAL A 293 13.04 -1.47 -37.85
CA VAL A 293 13.75 -2.58 -37.23
C VAL A 293 14.37 -3.44 -38.33
N ASN A 294 15.66 -3.73 -38.19
CA ASN A 294 16.32 -4.73 -39.03
C ASN A 294 15.92 -6.11 -38.51
N LEU A 295 15.15 -6.85 -39.31
CA LEU A 295 14.70 -8.20 -39.02
C LEU A 295 15.36 -9.18 -39.99
N ARG A 296 15.66 -10.38 -39.50
CA ARG A 296 16.07 -11.51 -40.33
C ARG A 296 14.90 -12.46 -40.50
N ASP A 297 14.54 -12.77 -41.76
CA ASP A 297 13.53 -13.81 -42.02
C ASP A 297 14.13 -15.22 -41.82
N VAL A 298 13.28 -16.25 -41.86
CA VAL A 298 13.68 -17.66 -41.75
C VAL A 298 14.66 -18.10 -42.85
N ASP A 299 14.64 -17.43 -44.01
CA ASP A 299 15.55 -17.66 -45.13
C ASP A 299 16.91 -16.96 -44.96
N GLY A 300 17.08 -16.17 -43.90
CA GLY A 300 18.32 -15.47 -43.56
C GLY A 300 18.48 -14.09 -44.22
N ASN A 301 17.47 -13.58 -44.93
CA ASN A 301 17.44 -12.26 -45.56
C ASN A 301 17.18 -11.16 -44.52
N LEU A 302 17.97 -10.10 -44.59
CA LEU A 302 17.76 -8.91 -43.76
C LEU A 302 16.76 -7.97 -44.43
N ARG A 303 15.70 -7.61 -43.71
CA ARG A 303 14.67 -6.66 -44.15
C ARG A 303 14.37 -5.63 -43.07
N VAL A 304 14.06 -4.42 -43.49
CA VAL A 304 13.61 -3.35 -42.59
C VAL A 304 12.09 -3.41 -42.48
N ARG A 305 11.57 -3.60 -41.27
CA ARG A 305 10.13 -3.69 -41.00
C ARG A 305 9.77 -2.90 -39.74
N ASP A 306 8.51 -2.55 -39.63
CA ASP A 306 7.94 -2.04 -38.38
C ASP A 306 7.32 -3.21 -37.63
N ILE A 307 7.32 -3.17 -36.30
CA ILE A 307 6.75 -4.23 -35.47
C ILE A 307 5.84 -3.66 -34.38
N ASP A 308 4.77 -4.39 -34.06
CA ASP A 308 4.03 -4.21 -32.82
C ASP A 308 4.53 -5.25 -31.81
N VAL A 309 4.76 -4.82 -30.56
CA VAL A 309 5.17 -5.75 -29.49
C VAL A 309 4.06 -5.84 -28.46
N THR A 310 3.73 -7.07 -28.09
CA THR A 310 2.83 -7.40 -26.98
C THR A 310 3.66 -7.93 -25.81
N ILE A 311 3.41 -7.39 -24.62
CA ILE A 311 3.96 -7.87 -23.35
C ILE A 311 2.84 -8.48 -22.52
N THR A 312 3.06 -9.70 -22.02
CA THR A 312 2.20 -10.35 -21.04
C THR A 312 2.93 -10.45 -19.72
N LEU A 313 2.44 -9.74 -18.72
CA LEU A 313 2.89 -9.82 -17.33
C LEU A 313 1.98 -10.78 -16.58
N SER A 314 2.54 -11.75 -15.89
CA SER A 314 1.74 -12.68 -15.09
C SER A 314 2.49 -13.19 -13.87
N GLY A 315 1.78 -13.86 -12.97
CA GLY A 315 2.34 -14.49 -11.79
C GLY A 315 1.51 -14.18 -10.55
N THR A 316 2.18 -14.18 -9.41
CA THR A 316 1.61 -13.70 -8.14
C THR A 316 2.46 -12.57 -7.59
N LEU A 317 1.92 -11.75 -6.70
CA LEU A 317 2.68 -10.63 -6.12
C LEU A 317 4.02 -11.05 -5.50
N ASP A 318 4.07 -12.19 -4.82
CA ASP A 318 5.30 -12.72 -4.20
C ASP A 318 6.21 -13.50 -5.15
N GLN A 319 5.65 -13.99 -6.26
CA GLN A 319 6.36 -14.79 -7.27
C GLN A 319 5.93 -14.32 -8.66
N PRO A 320 6.40 -13.14 -9.09
CA PRO A 320 6.16 -12.64 -10.43
C PRO A 320 6.86 -13.53 -11.46
N SER A 321 6.19 -13.83 -12.57
CA SER A 321 6.81 -14.56 -13.69
C SER A 321 7.57 -13.61 -14.61
N PRO A 322 8.63 -14.07 -15.32
CA PRO A 322 9.27 -13.27 -16.35
C PRO A 322 8.24 -12.79 -17.41
N PRO A 323 8.39 -11.57 -17.94
CA PRO A 323 7.50 -11.06 -18.97
C PRO A 323 7.60 -11.91 -20.22
N ILE A 324 6.45 -12.31 -20.76
CA ILE A 324 6.38 -12.98 -22.05
C ILE A 324 6.23 -11.91 -23.12
N LEU A 325 7.11 -11.92 -24.12
CA LEU A 325 7.12 -10.98 -25.22
C LEU A 325 6.78 -11.70 -26.51
N SER A 326 5.93 -11.08 -27.31
CA SER A 326 5.66 -11.51 -28.68
C SER A 326 5.62 -10.30 -29.59
N ALA A 327 6.10 -10.46 -30.82
CA ALA A 327 6.12 -9.39 -31.80
C ALA A 327 5.31 -9.78 -33.05
N ARG A 328 4.57 -8.82 -33.58
CA ARG A 328 3.90 -8.94 -34.87
C ARG A 328 4.60 -8.02 -35.87
N VAL A 329 5.17 -8.62 -36.91
CA VAL A 329 5.79 -7.87 -38.02
C VAL A 329 4.71 -7.25 -38.88
N LEU A 330 4.83 -5.95 -39.14
CA LEU A 330 3.87 -5.18 -39.93
C LEU A 330 4.28 -5.14 -41.40
N ASN A 331 3.28 -5.25 -42.28
CA ASN A 331 3.47 -5.19 -43.74
C ASN A 331 4.48 -6.21 -44.29
N ALA A 332 4.52 -7.42 -43.70
CA ALA A 332 5.30 -8.53 -44.24
C ALA A 332 4.76 -8.94 -45.62
N GLU A 333 5.65 -9.12 -46.60
CA GLU A 333 5.27 -9.57 -47.95
C GLU A 333 4.99 -11.08 -47.97
N PRO A 334 4.23 -11.60 -48.96
CA PRO A 334 4.04 -13.04 -49.09
C PRO A 334 5.36 -13.79 -49.23
N GLY A 335 5.61 -14.76 -48.34
CA GLY A 335 6.88 -15.51 -48.26
C GLY A 335 7.86 -14.96 -47.23
N GLU A 336 7.55 -13.85 -46.57
CA GLU A 336 8.34 -13.37 -45.44
C GLU A 336 7.82 -13.97 -44.13
N GLU A 337 8.60 -14.89 -43.55
CA GLU A 337 8.31 -15.49 -42.25
C GLU A 337 9.39 -15.08 -41.24
N TYR A 338 8.94 -14.70 -40.04
CA TYR A 338 9.79 -14.18 -38.97
C TYR A 338 9.49 -14.93 -37.68
N GLU A 339 10.52 -15.53 -37.08
CA GLU A 339 10.47 -16.11 -35.75
C GLU A 339 11.29 -15.22 -34.82
N LEU A 340 10.62 -14.53 -33.89
CA LEU A 340 11.26 -13.65 -32.92
C LEU A 340 11.01 -14.21 -31.53
N ASP A 341 12.09 -14.60 -30.85
CA ASP A 341 12.02 -14.99 -29.45
C ASP A 341 12.04 -13.76 -28.51
N SER A 342 11.87 -14.00 -27.21
CA SER A 342 11.90 -12.92 -26.22
C SER A 342 13.22 -12.17 -26.19
N GLU A 343 14.35 -12.82 -26.47
CA GLU A 343 15.68 -12.19 -26.46
C GLU A 343 15.85 -11.23 -27.62
N ASP A 344 15.43 -11.65 -28.82
CA ASP A 344 15.38 -10.80 -30.01
C ASP A 344 14.48 -9.58 -29.78
N ILE A 345 13.30 -9.77 -29.18
CA ILE A 345 12.38 -8.66 -28.90
C ILE A 345 12.98 -7.68 -27.88
N ILE A 346 13.67 -8.17 -26.84
CA ILE A 346 14.40 -7.31 -25.88
C ILE A 346 15.50 -6.54 -26.60
N SER A 347 16.27 -7.19 -27.48
CA SER A 347 17.30 -6.53 -28.28
C SER A 347 16.70 -5.43 -29.16
N ILE A 348 15.55 -5.68 -29.80
CA ILE A 348 14.86 -4.69 -30.62
C ILE A 348 14.38 -3.51 -29.77
N LEU A 349 13.76 -3.77 -28.61
CA LEU A 349 13.27 -2.71 -27.72
C LEU A 349 14.42 -1.85 -27.17
N THR A 350 15.58 -2.44 -26.91
CA THR A 350 16.74 -1.73 -26.34
C THR A 350 17.60 -1.02 -27.39
N THR A 351 17.79 -1.63 -28.56
CA THR A 351 18.79 -1.20 -29.55
C THR A 351 18.27 -1.03 -30.98
N GLY A 352 17.04 -1.49 -31.26
CA GLY A 352 16.41 -1.39 -32.58
C GLY A 352 16.87 -2.44 -33.60
N ARG A 353 17.48 -3.55 -33.19
CA ARG A 353 17.99 -4.62 -34.10
C ARG A 353 17.72 -6.04 -33.55
N THR A 354 17.51 -7.01 -34.43
CA THR A 354 17.46 -8.45 -34.10
C THR A 354 18.83 -9.07 -33.89
N GLY A 355 18.92 -10.06 -33.01
CA GLY A 355 20.13 -10.81 -32.69
C GLY A 355 20.41 -10.86 -31.19
N SER A 356 20.84 -12.02 -30.70
CA SER A 356 21.39 -12.21 -29.35
C SER A 356 22.40 -11.10 -29.04
N PHE A 357 22.13 -10.37 -27.96
CA PHE A 357 23.06 -9.38 -27.43
C PHE A 357 24.23 -10.12 -26.74
N THR A 358 25.16 -10.65 -27.53
CA THR A 358 26.39 -11.22 -26.98
C THR A 358 27.31 -10.10 -26.54
N PHE A 359 27.80 -10.12 -25.30
CA PHE A 359 28.83 -9.20 -24.78
C PHE A 359 30.03 -9.05 -25.74
N ALA A 360 30.31 -10.07 -26.56
CA ALA A 360 31.30 -10.06 -27.64
C ALA A 360 31.13 -8.89 -28.65
N GLN A 361 29.92 -8.38 -28.86
CA GLN A 361 29.65 -7.24 -29.77
C GLN A 361 29.83 -5.87 -29.09
N VAL A 362 29.97 -5.82 -27.76
CA VAL A 362 30.22 -4.59 -26.99
C VAL A 362 31.67 -4.12 -27.14
N GLY A 363 32.61 -5.05 -27.40
CA GLY A 363 34.02 -4.74 -27.65
C GLY A 363 34.30 -3.92 -28.92
N ASP A 364 33.33 -3.88 -29.84
CA ASP A 364 33.40 -3.11 -31.10
C ASP A 364 32.74 -1.72 -30.97
N LEU A 365 32.21 -1.38 -29.78
CA LEU A 365 31.61 -0.07 -29.49
C LEU A 365 32.67 0.93 -29.03
N SER A 366 32.45 2.21 -29.32
CA SER A 366 33.24 3.27 -28.70
C SER A 366 33.01 3.31 -27.18
N TYR A 367 34.01 3.71 -26.40
CA TYR A 367 33.92 3.81 -24.92
C TYR A 367 32.67 4.57 -24.44
N ALA A 368 32.23 5.60 -25.16
CA ALA A 368 31.03 6.36 -24.82
C ALA A 368 29.74 5.56 -25.05
N ALA A 369 29.69 4.71 -26.07
CA ALA A 369 28.56 3.81 -26.32
C ALA A 369 28.53 2.63 -25.32
N ALA A 370 29.70 2.14 -24.91
CA ALA A 370 29.83 1.10 -23.90
C ALA A 370 29.39 1.56 -22.50
N ASP A 371 29.70 2.79 -22.08
CA ASP A 371 29.23 3.31 -20.77
C ASP A 371 27.71 3.62 -20.76
N ILE A 372 27.16 4.11 -21.88
CA ILE A 372 25.70 4.26 -22.04
C ILE A 372 25.02 2.89 -21.98
N PHE A 373 25.63 1.86 -22.58
CA PHE A 373 25.15 0.49 -22.49
C PHE A 373 25.21 -0.06 -21.06
N ARG A 374 26.36 0.07 -20.37
CA ARG A 374 26.55 -0.35 -18.96
C ARG A 374 25.47 0.22 -18.07
N ARG A 375 25.27 1.55 -18.09
CA ARG A 375 24.24 2.23 -17.28
C ARG A 375 22.83 1.78 -17.61
N ARG A 376 22.53 1.47 -18.88
CA ARG A 376 21.21 0.97 -19.31
C ARG A 376 20.98 -0.48 -18.89
N ALA A 377 22.00 -1.34 -19.00
CA ALA A 377 21.96 -2.74 -18.58
C ALA A 377 21.86 -2.87 -17.05
N GLU A 378 22.63 -2.07 -16.30
CA GLU A 378 22.54 -1.97 -14.83
C GLU A 378 21.16 -1.48 -14.39
N SER A 379 20.60 -0.46 -15.04
CA SER A 379 19.26 0.02 -14.72
C SER A 379 18.17 -1.03 -15.03
N TYR A 380 18.36 -1.81 -16.10
CA TYR A 380 17.42 -2.84 -16.57
C TYR A 380 17.46 -4.11 -15.71
N LEU A 381 18.63 -4.73 -15.58
CA LEU A 381 18.83 -5.92 -14.77
C LEU A 381 18.74 -5.58 -13.29
N GLY A 382 19.19 -4.40 -12.85
CA GLY A 382 18.96 -3.92 -11.49
C GLY A 382 17.49 -3.83 -11.14
N GLY A 383 16.66 -3.20 -11.98
CA GLY A 383 15.22 -3.11 -11.71
C GLY A 383 14.49 -4.46 -11.75
N PHE A 384 14.87 -5.34 -12.69
CA PHE A 384 14.25 -6.66 -12.86
C PHE A 384 14.73 -7.68 -11.80
N VAL A 385 16.04 -7.79 -11.57
CA VAL A 385 16.67 -8.73 -10.63
C VAL A 385 16.43 -8.31 -9.18
N ALA A 386 16.48 -7.02 -8.86
CA ALA A 386 16.18 -6.54 -7.51
C ALA A 386 14.71 -6.81 -7.14
N GLY A 387 13.79 -6.58 -8.06
CA GLY A 387 12.36 -6.75 -7.85
C GLY A 387 11.87 -8.21 -7.86
N LEU A 388 12.39 -9.06 -8.76
CA LEU A 388 11.89 -10.42 -8.99
C LEU A 388 12.56 -11.48 -8.08
N LEU A 389 13.82 -11.27 -7.69
CA LEU A 389 14.63 -12.24 -6.93
C LEU A 389 15.02 -11.74 -5.51
N GLY A 390 14.59 -10.53 -5.15
CA GLY A 390 14.82 -9.92 -3.84
C GLY A 390 16.27 -9.57 -3.57
N PHE A 391 16.99 -9.10 -4.60
CA PHE A 391 18.32 -8.51 -4.46
C PHE A 391 18.19 -7.01 -4.18
N LYS A 392 19.12 -6.43 -3.43
CA LYS A 392 19.18 -4.98 -3.17
C LYS A 392 19.82 -4.23 -4.33
N GLU A 393 20.84 -4.85 -4.94
CA GLU A 393 21.67 -4.20 -5.94
C GLU A 393 22.18 -5.22 -6.96
N PHE A 394 22.27 -4.78 -8.21
CA PHE A 394 22.93 -5.49 -9.30
C PHE A 394 23.79 -4.48 -10.05
N GLU A 395 25.08 -4.78 -10.19
CA GLU A 395 26.07 -3.90 -10.81
C GLU A 395 26.88 -4.68 -11.85
N ILE A 396 27.29 -3.99 -12.92
CA ILE A 396 28.13 -4.55 -13.98
C ILE A 396 29.41 -3.71 -14.06
N GLU A 397 30.51 -4.22 -13.52
CA GLU A 397 31.83 -3.65 -13.77
C GLU A 397 32.29 -4.09 -15.17
N PHE A 398 31.90 -3.32 -16.19
CA PHE A 398 32.27 -3.60 -17.57
C PHE A 398 33.76 -3.36 -17.82
N ALA A 399 34.46 -4.38 -18.30
CA ALA A 399 35.87 -4.31 -18.70
C ALA A 399 35.97 -4.22 -20.24
N PRO A 400 36.02 -3.00 -20.82
CA PRO A 400 35.91 -2.79 -22.27
C PRO A 400 37.11 -3.34 -23.07
N SER A 401 38.28 -3.46 -22.44
CA SER A 401 39.49 -4.00 -23.04
C SER A 401 39.57 -5.52 -23.00
N ASP A 402 38.84 -6.16 -22.09
CA ASP A 402 38.77 -7.60 -21.94
C ASP A 402 37.41 -8.00 -21.38
N ILE A 403 36.52 -8.42 -22.28
CA ILE A 403 35.14 -8.76 -21.93
C ILE A 403 35.09 -9.92 -20.93
N GLU A 404 36.06 -10.83 -20.94
CA GLU A 404 36.12 -11.95 -19.99
C GLU A 404 36.35 -11.48 -18.54
N GLU A 405 36.96 -10.30 -18.36
CA GLU A 405 37.16 -9.65 -17.06
C GLU A 405 35.94 -8.84 -16.57
N THR A 406 34.86 -8.75 -17.37
CA THR A 406 33.62 -8.07 -16.94
C THR A 406 33.05 -8.77 -15.72
N LYS A 407 32.83 -8.01 -14.64
CA LYS A 407 32.28 -8.56 -13.38
C LYS A 407 30.79 -8.28 -13.27
N LEU A 408 30.07 -9.31 -12.86
CA LEU A 408 28.66 -9.24 -12.49
C LEU A 408 28.58 -9.31 -10.97
N LEU A 409 27.98 -8.30 -10.34
CA LEU A 409 27.83 -8.22 -8.89
C LEU A 409 26.34 -8.29 -8.52
N PHE A 410 26.03 -9.14 -7.55
CA PHE A 410 24.68 -9.34 -7.02
C PHE A 410 24.72 -9.21 -5.50
N THR A 411 24.00 -8.24 -4.94
CA THR A 411 23.96 -8.02 -3.49
C THR A 411 22.58 -8.32 -2.95
N LYS A 412 22.48 -9.21 -1.96
CA LYS A 412 21.25 -9.54 -1.24
C LYS A 412 21.38 -9.15 0.23
N GLU A 413 20.43 -8.37 0.74
CA GLU A 413 20.31 -8.14 2.18
C GLU A 413 19.29 -9.10 2.79
N PHE A 414 19.71 -9.90 3.76
CA PHE A 414 18.82 -10.80 4.50
C PHE A 414 18.21 -10.12 5.73
N SER A 415 18.86 -9.06 6.23
CA SER A 415 18.42 -8.25 7.36
C SER A 415 19.17 -6.90 7.32
N PRO A 416 18.77 -5.87 8.10
CA PRO A 416 19.48 -4.59 8.12
C PRO A 416 20.96 -4.68 8.55
N ARG A 417 21.44 -5.84 9.01
CA ARG A 417 22.83 -6.07 9.39
C ARG A 417 23.51 -7.18 8.61
N TRP A 418 22.82 -7.86 7.70
CA TRP A 418 23.39 -9.01 6.97
C TRP A 418 23.22 -8.80 5.47
N SER A 419 24.34 -8.79 4.76
CA SER A 419 24.36 -8.79 3.29
C SER A 419 25.23 -9.92 2.76
N LEU A 420 24.89 -10.39 1.56
CA LEU A 420 25.67 -11.33 0.77
C LEU A 420 25.86 -10.73 -0.61
N THR A 421 27.12 -10.59 -1.00
CA THR A 421 27.52 -10.14 -2.32
C THR A 421 28.13 -11.33 -3.07
N TYR A 422 27.56 -11.65 -4.22
CA TYR A 422 28.08 -12.63 -5.16
C TYR A 422 28.68 -11.89 -6.34
N SER A 423 29.93 -12.19 -6.68
CA SER A 423 30.62 -11.60 -7.83
C SER A 423 31.22 -12.69 -8.71
N SER A 424 31.03 -12.57 -10.03
CA SER A 424 31.56 -13.51 -11.02
C SER A 424 32.06 -12.77 -12.25
N THR A 425 33.17 -13.23 -12.82
CA THR A 425 33.65 -12.79 -14.13
C THR A 425 32.95 -13.58 -15.25
N LEU A 426 33.03 -13.09 -16.50
CA LEU A 426 32.53 -13.79 -17.69
C LEU A 426 33.51 -14.85 -18.23
N GLN A 427 34.69 -14.98 -17.62
CA GLN A 427 35.72 -15.94 -18.00
C GLN A 427 35.25 -17.39 -17.75
N LEU A 428 35.47 -18.28 -18.73
CA LEU A 428 35.20 -19.71 -18.54
C LEU A 428 36.12 -20.31 -17.47
N HIS A 429 35.53 -21.02 -16.51
CA HIS A 429 36.20 -21.67 -15.37
C HIS A 429 36.72 -20.76 -14.26
N SER A 430 36.27 -19.50 -14.16
CA SER A 430 36.50 -18.70 -12.96
C SER A 430 35.63 -19.20 -11.79
N GLU A 431 36.21 -19.27 -10.60
CA GLU A 431 35.41 -19.47 -9.38
C GLU A 431 34.83 -18.12 -8.94
N PRO A 432 33.56 -18.06 -8.51
CA PRO A 432 32.96 -16.81 -8.09
C PRO A 432 33.50 -16.34 -6.74
N ARG A 433 33.61 -15.02 -6.56
CA ARG A 433 33.83 -14.40 -5.26
C ARG A 433 32.51 -14.33 -4.50
N ILE A 434 32.54 -14.75 -3.25
CA ILE A 434 31.39 -14.69 -2.34
C ILE A 434 31.80 -13.89 -1.13
N GLU A 435 31.05 -12.86 -0.81
CA GLU A 435 31.30 -11.99 0.33
C GLU A 435 30.06 -11.92 1.21
N VAL A 436 30.22 -12.09 2.51
CA VAL A 436 29.16 -11.97 3.51
C VAL A 436 29.58 -10.88 4.48
N GLU A 437 28.76 -9.85 4.61
CA GLU A 437 29.02 -8.76 5.54
C GLU A 437 27.98 -8.79 6.69
N TYR A 438 28.50 -8.65 7.91
CA TYR A 438 27.71 -8.43 9.11
C TYR A 438 28.03 -7.07 9.72
N GLN A 439 27.06 -6.17 9.71
CA GLN A 439 27.21 -4.82 10.26
C GLN A 439 27.01 -4.83 11.78
N ILE A 440 28.07 -4.49 12.52
CA ILE A 440 28.07 -4.43 13.99
C ILE A 440 27.50 -3.08 14.45
N SER A 441 27.90 -2.00 13.79
CA SER A 441 27.40 -0.64 14.01
C SER A 441 27.53 0.18 12.72
N ASP A 442 27.04 1.41 12.73
CA ASP A 442 27.09 2.32 11.57
C ASP A 442 28.52 2.56 11.04
N HIS A 443 29.54 2.30 11.85
CA HIS A 443 30.95 2.51 11.51
C HIS A 443 31.79 1.23 11.49
N LEU A 444 31.20 0.07 11.79
CA LEU A 444 31.94 -1.18 12.00
C LEU A 444 31.21 -2.37 11.39
N ALA A 445 31.90 -3.12 10.53
CA ALA A 445 31.40 -4.37 9.95
C ALA A 445 32.48 -5.48 10.00
N ILE A 446 32.02 -6.72 10.06
CA ILE A 446 32.85 -7.90 9.81
C ILE A 446 32.46 -8.47 8.46
N THR A 447 33.45 -8.76 7.64
CA THR A 447 33.24 -9.30 6.31
C THR A 447 33.95 -10.65 6.23
N GLY A 448 33.25 -11.68 5.77
CA GLY A 448 33.84 -12.96 5.41
C GLY A 448 33.80 -13.12 3.90
N GLU A 449 34.94 -13.41 3.28
CA GLU A 449 35.03 -13.58 1.84
C GLU A 449 35.61 -14.93 1.43
N ARG A 450 35.16 -15.43 0.28
CA ARG A 450 35.85 -16.45 -0.52
C ARG A 450 36.24 -15.78 -1.84
N THR A 451 37.53 -15.71 -2.14
CA THR A 451 38.05 -15.10 -3.37
C THR A 451 37.91 -16.04 -4.58
N GLU A 452 38.10 -15.50 -5.78
CA GLU A 452 38.09 -16.24 -7.06
C GLU A 452 39.19 -17.32 -7.17
N GLN A 453 40.15 -17.32 -6.25
CA GLN A 453 41.20 -18.35 -6.12
C GLN A 453 40.85 -19.42 -5.07
N GLY A 454 39.61 -19.42 -4.56
CA GLY A 454 39.16 -20.33 -3.52
C GLY A 454 39.77 -20.07 -2.13
N LYS A 455 40.39 -18.89 -1.91
CA LYS A 455 40.95 -18.51 -0.60
C LYS A 455 39.87 -17.88 0.26
N TYR A 456 39.94 -18.11 1.56
CA TYR A 456 39.01 -17.56 2.53
C TYR A 456 39.67 -16.44 3.33
N GLY A 457 38.96 -15.34 3.50
CA GLY A 457 39.38 -14.16 4.24
C GLY A 457 38.31 -13.74 5.24
N ILE A 458 38.75 -13.12 6.34
CA ILE A 458 37.85 -12.43 7.28
C ILE A 458 38.49 -11.08 7.55
N ASP A 459 37.74 -10.02 7.29
CA ASP A 459 38.16 -8.65 7.44
C ASP A 459 37.23 -7.88 8.39
N LEU A 460 37.76 -6.82 8.96
CA LEU A 460 37.02 -5.89 9.80
C LEU A 460 37.07 -4.51 9.15
N LYS A 461 35.90 -4.01 8.73
CA LYS A 461 35.75 -2.75 8.03
C LYS A 461 35.36 -1.66 9.02
N LEU A 462 36.08 -0.54 8.97
CA LEU A 462 35.84 0.63 9.81
C LEU A 462 35.64 1.85 8.91
N GLU A 463 34.47 2.49 8.96
CA GLU A 463 34.11 3.56 8.03
C GLU A 463 33.77 4.85 8.78
N TYR A 464 34.48 5.94 8.46
CA TYR A 464 34.33 7.26 9.05
C TYR A 464 34.23 8.32 7.95
N GLU A 465 33.14 9.09 7.94
CA GLU A 465 33.04 10.30 7.11
C GLU A 465 33.73 11.49 7.79
N PHE A 466 34.66 12.12 7.10
CA PHE A 466 35.23 13.40 7.51
C PHE A 466 34.52 14.53 6.76
N LYS A 467 34.01 15.52 7.50
CA LYS A 467 33.42 16.74 6.93
C LYS A 467 34.47 17.75 6.49
#